data_AF-A0AAJ6G5K4-F1
#
_entry.id   AF-A0AAJ6G5K4-F1
#
_cell.length_a   1.000
_cell.length_b   1.000
_cell.length_c   1.000
_cell.angle_alpha   90.00
_cell.angle_beta   90.00
_cell.angle_gamma   90.00
#
_symmetry.space_group_name_H-M   'P 1'
#
loop_
_entity.id
_entity.type
_entity.pdbx_description
1 polymer ?
#
loop_
_entity_poly.entity_id
_entity_poly.type
_entity_poly.pdbx_seq_one_letter_code
_entity_poly.pdbx_strand_id
1 'polypeptide(L)'
;MADTVNYCSWIAKSICISQSEWAAWTQALLTIVTFAVALWRQEILTKSAERKRDLTDKSHKDERQRLEKMKARAVAIAIQTDVTELLAITSALSRSDAKKVPKAAFETSSKALNIRLRAIESVELSDAYDPVIKAVHGAQMIYNYLMVTSDKAEYTPGETEKIEDLAKTLHHIAKTASAALDALIYDN
;
A
#
# COMPACT_ATOMS: atom_id res chain seq x y z
N MET A 1 24.67 55.28 -60.68
CA MET A 1 23.35 54.62 -60.70
C MET A 1 23.63 53.18 -61.04
N ALA A 2 23.45 52.26 -60.09
CA ALA A 2 23.72 50.85 -60.32
C ALA A 2 22.46 50.20 -60.90
N ASP A 3 22.58 49.57 -62.06
CA ASP A 3 21.48 48.91 -62.74
C ASP A 3 20.92 47.76 -61.90
N THR A 4 19.62 47.79 -61.65
CA THR A 4 18.89 46.71 -60.98
C THR A 4 18.91 45.47 -61.87
N VAL A 5 19.71 44.47 -61.50
CA VAL A 5 19.74 43.17 -62.16
C VAL A 5 18.45 42.42 -61.82
N ASN A 6 17.58 42.26 -62.81
CA ASN A 6 16.34 41.50 -62.69
C ASN A 6 16.59 40.04 -63.07
N TYR A 7 16.23 39.12 -62.17
CA TYR A 7 16.30 37.69 -62.42
C TYR A 7 14.91 37.20 -62.81
N CYS A 8 14.74 36.81 -64.08
CA CYS A 8 13.49 36.24 -64.57
C CYS A 8 13.58 34.70 -64.55
N SER A 9 12.54 34.05 -64.02
CA SER A 9 12.47 32.59 -63.91
C SER A 9 12.43 31.92 -65.29
N TRP A 10 13.11 30.79 -65.48
CA TRP A 10 13.01 30.03 -66.73
C TRP A 10 11.64 29.36 -66.91
N ILE A 11 10.86 29.19 -65.82
CA ILE A 11 9.66 28.31 -65.80
C ILE A 11 8.42 29.13 -66.15
N ALA A 12 8.39 30.42 -65.81
CA ALA A 12 7.31 31.34 -66.14
C ALA A 12 7.91 32.69 -66.53
N LYS A 13 7.89 33.00 -67.84
CA LYS A 13 8.51 34.22 -68.41
C LYS A 13 7.85 35.54 -67.96
N SER A 14 6.73 35.50 -67.23
CA SER A 14 5.98 36.70 -66.79
C SER A 14 6.35 37.19 -65.39
N ILE A 15 7.27 36.53 -64.68
CA ILE A 15 7.67 36.91 -63.31
C ILE A 15 9.15 37.30 -63.33
N CYS A 16 9.42 38.60 -63.32
CA CYS A 16 10.75 39.17 -63.14
C CYS A 16 10.80 39.84 -61.76
N ILE A 17 11.73 39.39 -60.92
CA ILE A 17 11.87 39.84 -59.54
C ILE A 17 13.16 40.65 -59.43
N SER A 18 13.10 41.80 -58.75
CA SER A 18 14.28 42.62 -58.50
C SER A 18 15.23 41.96 -57.49
N GLN A 19 16.53 42.21 -57.59
CA GLN A 19 17.54 41.60 -56.70
C GLN A 19 17.22 41.77 -55.20
N SER A 20 16.67 42.92 -54.79
CA SER A 20 16.24 43.19 -53.41
C SER A 20 15.02 42.39 -52.99
N GLU A 21 14.07 42.14 -53.89
CA GLU A 21 12.91 41.29 -53.61
C GLU A 21 13.34 39.84 -53.47
N TRP A 22 14.24 39.34 -54.32
CA TRP A 22 14.76 37.98 -54.22
C TRP A 22 15.49 37.72 -52.89
N ALA A 23 16.27 38.69 -52.41
CA ALA A 23 16.88 38.65 -51.09
C ALA A 23 15.83 38.61 -49.96
N ALA A 24 14.76 39.41 -50.06
CA ALA A 24 13.68 39.41 -49.08
C ALA A 24 12.93 38.06 -49.04
N TRP A 25 12.64 37.46 -50.19
CA TRP A 25 11.98 36.15 -50.27
C TRP A 25 12.85 35.01 -49.71
N THR A 26 14.15 35.00 -50.02
CA THR A 26 15.07 33.97 -49.50
C THR A 26 15.28 34.10 -47.99
N GLN A 27 15.37 35.32 -47.47
CA GLN A 27 15.44 35.57 -46.03
C GLN A 27 14.15 35.14 -45.32
N ALA A 28 12.98 35.48 -45.87
CA ALA A 28 11.70 35.03 -45.34
C ALA A 28 11.60 33.49 -45.32
N LEU A 29 11.98 32.83 -46.41
CA LEU A 29 11.95 31.37 -46.52
C LEU A 29 12.90 30.71 -45.50
N LEU A 30 14.12 31.24 -45.33
CA LEU A 30 15.07 30.77 -44.31
C LEU A 30 14.50 30.89 -42.89
N THR A 31 13.86 32.01 -42.55
CA THR A 31 13.26 32.17 -41.22
C THR A 31 12.14 31.17 -40.95
N ILE A 32 11.27 30.92 -41.94
CA ILE A 32 10.18 29.94 -41.83
C ILE A 32 10.75 28.53 -41.63
N VAL A 33 11.75 28.14 -42.41
CA VAL A 33 12.41 26.83 -42.29
C VAL A 33 13.08 26.69 -40.92
N THR A 34 13.77 27.73 -40.46
CA THR A 34 14.45 27.72 -39.15
C THR A 34 13.43 27.55 -38.01
N PHE A 35 12.31 28.26 -38.07
CA PHE A 35 11.24 28.16 -37.08
C PHE A 35 10.56 26.79 -37.11
N ALA A 36 10.30 26.23 -38.30
CA ALA A 36 9.72 24.90 -38.45
C ALA A 36 10.64 23.81 -37.86
N VAL A 37 11.95 23.88 -38.11
CA VAL A 37 12.93 22.95 -37.51
C VAL A 37 13.00 23.12 -35.99
N ALA A 38 12.92 24.35 -35.48
CA ALA A 38 12.91 24.61 -34.05
C ALA A 38 11.67 24.02 -33.36
N LEU A 39 10.47 24.23 -33.92
CA LEU A 39 9.22 23.65 -33.42
C LEU A 39 9.26 22.12 -33.46
N TRP A 40 9.76 21.53 -34.56
CA TRP A 40 9.88 20.08 -34.68
C TRP A 40 10.82 19.49 -33.63
N ARG A 41 11.98 20.12 -33.40
CA ARG A 41 12.90 19.70 -32.33
C ARG A 41 12.28 19.85 -30.94
N GLN A 42 11.56 20.95 -30.69
CA GLN A 42 10.85 21.12 -29.43
C GLN A 42 9.82 20.02 -29.20
N GLU A 43 9.01 19.67 -30.22
CA GLU A 43 8.01 18.62 -30.12
C GLU A 43 8.62 17.22 -29.85
N ILE A 44 9.78 16.92 -30.45
CA ILE A 44 10.51 15.68 -30.16
C ILE A 44 11.01 15.68 -28.71
N LEU A 45 11.56 16.80 -28.25
CA LEU A 45 12.08 16.93 -26.88
C LEU A 45 10.95 16.84 -25.85
N THR A 46 9.81 17.49 -26.07
CA THR A 46 8.66 17.44 -25.17
C THR A 46 8.09 16.03 -25.09
N LYS A 47 7.85 15.35 -26.22
CA LYS A 47 7.41 13.94 -26.23
C LYS A 47 8.39 13.02 -25.51
N SER A 48 9.69 13.26 -25.64
CA SER A 48 10.70 12.48 -24.94
C SER A 48 10.72 12.75 -23.43
N ALA A 49 10.45 14.00 -23.02
CA ALA A 49 10.39 14.39 -21.61
C ALA A 49 9.13 13.85 -20.92
N GLU A 50 7.98 13.86 -21.60
CA GLU A 50 6.73 13.27 -21.11
C GLU A 50 6.87 11.76 -20.89
N ARG A 51 7.43 11.02 -21.86
CA ARG A 51 7.69 9.59 -21.69
C ARG A 51 8.61 9.29 -20.52
N LYS A 52 9.65 10.11 -20.31
CA LYS A 52 10.54 9.97 -19.15
C LYS A 52 9.78 10.19 -17.85
N ARG A 53 8.94 11.23 -17.76
CA ARG A 53 8.11 11.50 -16.58
C ARG A 53 7.14 10.35 -16.29
N ASP A 54 6.46 9.82 -17.31
CA ASP A 54 5.53 8.70 -17.15
C ASP A 54 6.23 7.42 -16.68
N LEU A 55 7.42 7.13 -17.23
CA LEU A 55 8.22 5.98 -16.80
C LEU A 55 8.72 6.15 -15.36
N THR A 56 9.18 7.35 -15.00
CA THR A 56 9.63 7.64 -13.63
C THR A 56 8.48 7.60 -12.63
N ASP A 57 7.30 8.13 -12.98
CA ASP A 57 6.11 8.11 -12.11
C ASP A 57 5.59 6.67 -11.91
N LYS A 58 5.55 5.85 -12.97
CA LYS A 58 5.24 4.42 -12.86
C LYS A 58 6.26 3.70 -11.98
N SER A 59 7.55 3.93 -12.21
CA SER A 59 8.61 3.33 -11.39
C SER A 59 8.48 3.69 -9.91
N HIS A 60 8.18 4.94 -9.58
CA HIS A 60 8.00 5.36 -8.19
C HIS A 60 6.74 4.77 -7.56
N LYS A 61 5.65 4.63 -8.34
CA LYS A 61 4.42 3.95 -7.86
C LYS A 61 4.68 2.47 -7.59
N ASP A 62 5.37 1.78 -8.49
CA ASP A 62 5.72 0.38 -8.33
C ASP A 62 6.66 0.17 -7.13
N GLU A 63 7.63 1.05 -6.94
CA GLU A 63 8.54 1.00 -5.79
C GLU A 63 7.81 1.25 -4.47
N ARG A 64 6.92 2.24 -4.42
CA ARG A 64 6.06 2.47 -3.24
C ARG A 64 5.19 1.27 -2.92
N GLN A 65 4.55 0.67 -3.93
CA GLN A 65 3.75 -0.54 -3.72
C GLN A 65 4.59 -1.71 -3.20
N ARG A 66 5.82 -1.88 -3.69
CA ARG A 66 6.75 -2.89 -3.18
C ARG A 66 7.12 -2.63 -1.73
N LEU A 67 7.42 -1.39 -1.37
CA LEU A 67 7.74 -1.01 0.01
C LEU A 67 6.56 -1.23 0.95
N GLU A 68 5.36 -0.83 0.56
CA GLU A 68 4.12 -1.08 1.32
C GLU A 68 3.88 -2.59 1.51
N LYS A 69 4.03 -3.41 0.46
CA LYS A 69 3.89 -4.87 0.56
C LYS A 69 4.94 -5.48 1.49
N MET A 70 6.19 -5.02 1.43
CA MET A 70 7.26 -5.48 2.34
C MET A 70 6.98 -5.08 3.79
N LYS A 71 6.49 -3.86 4.01
CA LYS A 71 6.13 -3.36 5.35
C LYS A 71 4.99 -4.18 5.94
N ALA A 72 3.91 -4.38 5.18
CA ALA A 72 2.77 -5.20 5.59
C ALA A 72 3.20 -6.62 5.96
N ARG A 73 4.08 -7.24 5.16
CA ARG A 73 4.66 -8.57 5.46
C ARG A 73 5.47 -8.58 6.76
N ALA A 74 6.32 -7.58 6.98
CA ALA A 74 7.12 -7.50 8.20
C ALA A 74 6.23 -7.40 9.45
N VAL A 75 5.18 -6.59 9.37
CA VAL A 75 4.19 -6.46 10.44
C VAL A 75 3.41 -7.76 10.64
N ALA A 76 3.02 -8.44 9.57
CA ALA A 76 2.33 -9.71 9.66
C ALA A 76 3.15 -10.77 10.38
N ILE A 77 4.46 -10.87 10.07
CA ILE A 77 5.38 -11.78 10.77
C ILE A 77 5.42 -11.47 12.28
N ALA A 78 5.47 -10.18 12.64
CA ALA A 78 5.51 -9.76 14.04
C ALA A 78 4.21 -10.10 14.80
N ILE A 79 3.05 -9.94 14.16
CA ILE A 79 1.74 -10.23 14.76
C ILE A 79 1.44 -11.73 14.79
N GLN A 80 1.99 -12.51 13.84
CA GLN A 80 1.73 -13.95 13.72
C GLN A 80 2.13 -14.74 14.97
N THR A 81 3.21 -14.32 15.65
CA THR A 81 3.60 -14.91 16.94
C THR A 81 2.51 -14.73 18.00
N ASP A 82 1.97 -13.51 18.13
CA ASP A 82 0.93 -13.22 19.12
C ASP A 82 -0.40 -13.93 18.79
N VAL A 83 -0.75 -14.08 17.51
CA VAL A 83 -1.92 -14.87 17.07
C VAL A 83 -1.75 -16.35 17.40
N THR A 84 -0.53 -16.88 17.26
CA THR A 84 -0.22 -18.28 17.59
C THR A 84 -0.33 -18.53 19.10
N GLU A 85 0.17 -17.59 19.91
CA GLU A 85 0.00 -17.64 21.37
C GLU A 85 -1.48 -17.56 21.76
N LEU A 86 -2.26 -16.71 21.09
CA LEU A 86 -3.70 -16.60 21.29
C LEU A 86 -4.44 -17.92 20.97
N LEU A 87 -4.05 -18.60 19.90
CA LEU A 87 -4.59 -19.92 19.54
C LEU A 87 -4.29 -20.96 20.63
N ALA A 88 -3.05 -20.97 21.13
CA ALA A 88 -2.66 -21.88 22.20
C ALA A 88 -3.47 -21.64 23.47
N ILE A 89 -3.61 -20.38 23.93
CA ILE A 89 -4.31 -20.10 25.18
C ILE A 89 -5.82 -20.31 25.09
N THR A 90 -6.45 -20.00 23.95
CA THR A 90 -7.90 -20.25 23.77
C THR A 90 -8.20 -21.75 23.71
N SER A 91 -7.29 -22.55 23.15
CA SER A 91 -7.40 -24.02 23.19
C SER A 91 -7.19 -24.58 24.61
N ALA A 92 -6.32 -23.96 25.41
CA ALA A 92 -6.11 -24.33 26.80
C ALA A 92 -7.30 -23.95 27.68
N LEU A 93 -7.81 -22.72 27.56
CA LEU A 93 -8.97 -22.22 28.31
C LEU A 93 -10.24 -23.04 28.05
N SER A 94 -10.43 -23.53 26.82
CA SER A 94 -11.56 -24.40 26.51
C SER A 94 -11.43 -25.80 27.14
N ARG A 95 -10.22 -26.30 27.40
CA ARG A 95 -9.96 -27.67 27.90
C ARG A 95 -9.62 -27.78 29.39
N SER A 96 -9.11 -26.72 30.01
CA SER A 96 -8.36 -26.77 31.28
C SER A 96 -9.21 -26.63 32.55
N ASP A 97 -8.69 -27.18 33.66
CA ASP A 97 -9.13 -26.96 35.06
C ASP A 97 -8.74 -25.57 35.62
N ALA A 98 -7.95 -24.77 34.87
CA ALA A 98 -7.68 -23.35 35.17
C ALA A 98 -8.95 -22.50 35.28
N LYS A 99 -10.08 -23.07 34.84
CA LYS A 99 -11.48 -22.64 35.04
C LYS A 99 -11.91 -22.54 36.52
N LYS A 100 -11.12 -23.02 37.48
CA LYS A 100 -11.49 -23.00 38.89
C LYS A 100 -11.09 -21.72 39.60
N VAL A 101 -9.97 -21.08 39.21
CA VAL A 101 -9.45 -19.89 39.90
C VAL A 101 -9.18 -18.75 38.90
N PRO A 102 -9.97 -17.67 38.95
CA PRO A 102 -9.84 -16.50 38.07
C PRO A 102 -8.45 -15.88 38.04
N LYS A 103 -7.82 -15.72 39.20
CA LYS A 103 -6.48 -15.14 39.33
C LYS A 103 -5.43 -15.96 38.57
N ALA A 104 -5.43 -17.28 38.73
CA ALA A 104 -4.49 -18.17 38.07
C ALA A 104 -4.70 -18.17 36.54
N ALA A 105 -5.97 -18.14 36.10
CA ALA A 105 -6.31 -18.00 34.68
C ALA A 105 -5.77 -16.68 34.12
N PHE A 106 -5.96 -15.56 34.83
CA PHE A 106 -5.46 -14.26 34.41
C PHE A 106 -3.92 -14.23 34.32
N GLU A 107 -3.21 -14.67 35.36
CA GLU A 107 -1.74 -14.70 35.37
C GLU A 107 -1.17 -15.54 34.23
N THR A 108 -1.81 -16.68 33.93
CA THR A 108 -1.39 -17.57 32.83
C THR A 108 -1.70 -16.97 31.46
N SER A 109 -2.88 -16.37 31.29
CA SER A 109 -3.37 -15.90 29.98
C SER A 109 -2.96 -14.48 29.60
N SER A 110 -2.65 -13.62 30.58
CA SER A 110 -2.40 -12.19 30.35
C SER A 110 -1.34 -11.89 29.29
N LYS A 111 -0.25 -12.68 29.27
CA LYS A 111 0.84 -12.55 28.28
C LYS A 111 0.40 -12.95 26.87
N ALA A 112 -0.30 -14.08 26.73
CA ALA A 112 -0.79 -14.57 25.45
C ALA A 112 -1.89 -13.69 24.83
N LEU A 113 -2.47 -12.77 25.61
CA LEU A 113 -3.41 -11.77 25.15
C LEU A 113 -2.73 -10.49 24.65
N ASN A 114 -1.39 -10.47 24.52
CA ASN A 114 -0.61 -9.31 24.05
C ASN A 114 -1.06 -8.77 22.69
N ILE A 115 -1.61 -9.62 21.82
CA ILE A 115 -2.22 -9.19 20.56
C ILE A 115 -3.21 -8.03 20.73
N ARG A 116 -3.88 -7.91 21.88
CA ARG A 116 -4.77 -6.77 22.21
C ARG A 116 -4.10 -5.39 22.10
N LEU A 117 -2.78 -5.33 22.20
CA LEU A 117 -1.98 -4.10 22.12
C LEU A 117 -1.55 -3.77 20.68
N ARG A 118 -1.82 -4.64 19.71
CA ARG A 118 -1.34 -4.55 18.32
C ARG A 118 -2.35 -3.90 17.37
N ALA A 119 -3.35 -3.18 17.91
CA ALA A 119 -4.41 -2.55 17.11
C ALA A 119 -3.85 -1.59 16.05
N ILE A 120 -2.86 -0.78 16.40
CA ILE A 120 -2.24 0.20 15.49
C ILE A 120 -1.49 -0.52 14.36
N GLU A 121 -0.71 -1.55 14.70
CA GLU A 121 0.05 -2.33 13.72
C GLU A 121 -0.87 -3.08 12.76
N SER A 122 -2.06 -3.50 13.21
CA SER A 122 -3.00 -4.19 12.34
C SER A 122 -3.45 -3.37 11.13
N VAL A 123 -3.46 -2.02 11.24
CA VAL A 123 -3.84 -1.10 10.15
C VAL A 123 -2.89 -1.25 8.94
N GLU A 124 -1.67 -1.72 9.17
CA GLU A 124 -0.67 -1.89 8.11
C GLU A 124 -0.83 -3.22 7.35
N LEU A 125 -1.79 -4.08 7.72
CA LEU A 125 -1.92 -5.44 7.20
C LEU A 125 -2.76 -5.57 5.92
N SER A 126 -3.17 -4.46 5.29
CA SER A 126 -4.02 -4.47 4.08
C SER A 126 -5.21 -5.43 4.24
N ASP A 127 -5.23 -6.53 3.48
CA ASP A 127 -6.34 -7.48 3.39
C ASP A 127 -6.49 -8.32 4.68
N ALA A 128 -5.43 -8.44 5.49
CA ALA A 128 -5.46 -9.13 6.77
C ALA A 128 -5.89 -8.24 7.95
N TYR A 129 -6.18 -6.95 7.72
CA TYR A 129 -6.61 -6.02 8.77
C TYR A 129 -7.87 -6.51 9.51
N ASP A 130 -8.93 -6.83 8.78
CA ASP A 130 -10.25 -7.17 9.34
C ASP A 130 -10.21 -8.44 10.23
N PRO A 131 -9.58 -9.55 9.82
CA PRO A 131 -9.39 -10.70 10.68
C PRO A 131 -8.58 -10.40 11.94
N VAL A 132 -7.50 -9.64 11.82
CA VAL A 132 -6.61 -9.34 12.94
C VAL A 132 -7.26 -8.39 13.93
N ILE A 133 -7.95 -7.34 13.49
CA ILE A 133 -8.63 -6.41 14.41
C ILE A 133 -9.72 -7.12 15.22
N LYS A 134 -10.42 -8.10 14.62
CA LYS A 134 -11.37 -8.95 15.36
C LYS A 134 -10.67 -9.78 16.44
N ALA A 135 -9.49 -10.32 16.15
CA ALA A 135 -8.69 -11.04 17.14
C ALA A 135 -8.21 -10.13 18.28
N VAL A 136 -7.76 -8.91 17.95
CA VAL A 136 -7.40 -7.86 18.92
C VAL A 136 -8.57 -7.57 19.86
N HIS A 137 -9.76 -7.31 19.31
CA HIS A 137 -10.96 -7.03 20.09
C HIS A 137 -11.36 -8.20 20.99
N GLY A 138 -11.38 -9.42 20.45
CA GLY A 138 -11.72 -10.61 21.23
C GLY A 138 -10.72 -10.87 22.36
N ALA A 139 -9.42 -10.66 22.12
CA ALA A 139 -8.40 -10.76 23.16
C ALA A 139 -8.60 -9.71 24.26
N GLN A 140 -8.94 -8.47 23.90
CA GLN A 140 -9.25 -7.42 24.88
C GLN A 140 -10.50 -7.74 25.71
N MET A 141 -11.54 -8.34 25.11
CA MET A 141 -12.75 -8.76 25.83
C MET A 141 -12.44 -9.83 26.88
N ILE A 142 -11.69 -10.88 26.51
CA ILE A 142 -11.28 -11.92 27.46
C ILE A 142 -10.40 -11.32 28.55
N TYR A 143 -9.44 -10.47 28.20
CA TYR A 143 -8.57 -9.81 29.16
C TYR A 143 -9.37 -9.02 30.21
N ASN A 144 -10.33 -8.20 29.76
CA ASN A 144 -11.18 -7.40 30.64
C ASN A 144 -12.03 -8.30 31.56
N TYR A 145 -12.58 -9.39 31.03
CA TYR A 145 -13.37 -10.33 31.82
C TYR A 145 -12.53 -10.98 32.92
N LEU A 146 -11.34 -11.50 32.56
CA LEU A 146 -10.41 -12.11 33.51
C LEU A 146 -9.92 -11.10 34.56
N MET A 147 -9.66 -9.85 34.17
CA MET A 147 -9.29 -8.77 35.09
C MET A 147 -10.37 -8.52 36.15
N VAL A 148 -11.62 -8.31 35.72
CA VAL A 148 -12.74 -7.99 36.62
C VAL A 148 -13.08 -9.14 37.57
N THR A 149 -12.77 -10.37 37.16
CA THR A 149 -13.05 -11.56 37.95
C THR A 149 -11.86 -12.05 38.76
N SER A 150 -10.67 -11.45 38.58
CA SER A 150 -9.40 -11.91 39.18
C SER A 150 -9.40 -11.93 40.71
N ASP A 151 -10.18 -11.09 41.37
CA ASP A 151 -10.29 -11.03 42.83
C ASP A 151 -11.17 -12.13 43.44
N LYS A 152 -11.92 -12.87 42.61
CA LYS A 152 -12.77 -13.96 43.08
C LYS A 152 -11.93 -15.20 43.36
N ALA A 153 -12.26 -15.91 44.44
CA ALA A 153 -11.61 -17.18 44.77
C ALA A 153 -11.90 -18.25 43.71
N GLU A 154 -13.14 -18.34 43.24
CA GLU A 154 -13.58 -19.29 42.23
C GLU A 154 -14.62 -18.71 41.27
N TYR A 155 -14.71 -19.27 40.06
CA TYR A 155 -15.79 -18.95 39.12
C TYR A 155 -17.07 -19.72 39.46
N THR A 156 -18.21 -19.07 39.29
CA THR A 156 -19.49 -19.78 39.29
C THR A 156 -19.63 -20.66 38.04
N PRO A 157 -20.46 -21.72 38.05
CA PRO A 157 -20.65 -22.57 36.88
C PRO A 157 -21.01 -21.82 35.59
N GLY A 158 -21.88 -20.80 35.69
CA GLY A 158 -22.27 -19.97 34.54
C GLY A 158 -21.17 -19.02 34.07
N GLU A 159 -20.24 -18.61 34.92
CA GLU A 159 -19.05 -17.84 34.52
C GLU A 159 -18.05 -18.72 33.78
N THR A 160 -17.84 -19.95 34.26
CA THR A 160 -17.02 -20.95 33.59
C THR A 160 -17.54 -21.26 32.18
N GLU A 161 -18.85 -21.43 32.01
CA GLU A 161 -19.48 -21.66 30.70
C GLU A 161 -19.28 -20.46 29.76
N LYS A 162 -19.46 -19.23 30.26
CA LYS A 162 -19.22 -18.00 29.48
C LYS A 162 -17.78 -17.87 29.01
N ILE A 163 -16.80 -18.16 29.87
CA ILE A 163 -15.38 -18.16 29.48
C ILE A 163 -15.12 -19.19 28.40
N GLU A 164 -15.72 -20.38 28.51
CA GLU A 164 -15.55 -21.44 27.52
C GLU A 164 -16.11 -21.05 26.15
N ASP A 165 -17.31 -20.47 26.13
CA ASP A 165 -17.94 -20.00 24.89
C ASP A 165 -17.14 -18.85 24.24
N LEU A 166 -16.69 -17.89 25.05
CA LEU A 166 -15.80 -16.81 24.60
C LEU A 166 -14.48 -17.36 24.06
N ALA A 167 -13.87 -18.34 24.75
CA ALA A 167 -12.62 -18.95 24.32
C ALA A 167 -12.79 -19.72 23.00
N LYS A 168 -13.89 -20.45 22.81
CA LYS A 168 -14.20 -21.13 21.54
C LYS A 168 -14.40 -20.14 20.40
N THR A 169 -15.15 -19.08 20.64
CA THR A 169 -15.37 -18.01 19.65
C THR A 169 -14.05 -17.34 19.27
N LEU A 170 -13.24 -16.98 20.26
CA LEU A 170 -11.94 -16.35 20.01
C LEU A 170 -10.97 -17.29 19.32
N HIS A 171 -11.01 -18.59 19.62
CA HIS A 171 -10.20 -19.59 18.92
C HIS A 171 -10.49 -19.60 17.41
N HIS A 172 -11.77 -19.56 17.02
CA HIS A 172 -12.15 -19.48 15.61
C HIS A 172 -11.64 -18.18 14.96
N ILE A 173 -11.83 -17.04 15.63
CA ILE A 173 -11.36 -15.73 15.14
C ILE A 173 -9.85 -15.73 14.97
N ALA A 174 -9.09 -16.23 15.95
CA ALA A 174 -7.64 -16.32 15.90
C ALA A 174 -7.17 -17.24 14.76
N LYS A 175 -7.90 -18.31 14.46
CA LYS A 175 -7.60 -19.20 13.33
C LYS A 175 -7.78 -18.48 11.99
N THR A 176 -8.86 -17.71 11.84
CA THR A 176 -9.08 -16.88 10.65
C THR A 176 -8.00 -15.80 10.49
N ALA A 177 -7.61 -15.15 11.60
CA ALA A 177 -6.52 -14.18 11.60
C ALA A 177 -5.18 -14.80 11.19
N SER A 178 -4.84 -15.98 11.72
CA SER A 178 -3.63 -16.73 11.34
C SER A 178 -3.62 -17.04 9.84
N ALA A 179 -4.73 -17.55 9.29
CA ALA A 179 -4.79 -17.88 7.87
C ALA A 179 -4.63 -16.65 6.97
N ALA A 180 -5.19 -15.50 7.37
CA ALA A 180 -5.04 -14.24 6.63
C ALA A 180 -3.60 -13.71 6.69
N LEU A 181 -2.94 -13.85 7.83
CA LEU A 181 -1.52 -13.49 7.98
C LEU A 181 -0.62 -14.43 7.18
N ASP A 182 -0.86 -15.74 7.21
CA ASP A 182 -0.13 -16.71 6.41
C ASP A 182 -0.26 -16.40 4.91
N ALA A 183 -1.47 -16.05 4.43
CA ALA A 183 -1.66 -15.60 3.06
C ALA A 183 -0.81 -14.36 2.75
N LEU A 184 -0.80 -13.35 3.62
CA LEU A 184 0.01 -12.14 3.41
C LEU A 184 1.52 -12.41 3.39
N ILE A 185 1.99 -13.30 4.27
CA ILE A 185 3.41 -13.66 4.44
C ILE A 185 3.91 -14.50 3.25
N TYR A 186 3.12 -15.49 2.83
CA TYR A 186 3.54 -16.53 1.88
C TYR A 186 2.96 -16.38 0.47
N ASP A 187 2.00 -15.48 0.21
CA ASP A 187 1.56 -15.20 -1.16
C ASP A 187 2.74 -14.63 -1.95
N ASN A 188 3.20 -15.39 -2.96
CA ASN A 188 4.19 -14.95 -3.94
C ASN A 188 3.60 -13.87 -4.85
#